data_AF-A0A917ZET2-F1
#
_entry.id   AF-A0A917ZET2-F1
#
_cell.length_a   1.000
_cell.length_b   1.000
_cell.length_c   1.000
_cell.angle_alpha   90.00
_cell.angle_beta   90.00
_cell.angle_gamma   90.00
#
_symmetry.space_group_name_H-M   'P 1'
#
loop_
_entity.id
_entity.type
_entity.pdbx_description
1 polymer ?
#
loop_
_entity_poly.entity_id
_entity_poly.type
_entity_poly.pdbx_seq_one_letter_code
_entity_poly.pdbx_strand_id
1 'polypeptide(L)'
;MTIWDFRVMLNREPDSDEYDRLVEAGMDDCVLTGGSQPSLMCDREADSLLEAVVSVLAQIRQVNGLWGVSVGHGDAVTLGDAARRHGGRTQASLRQLASGQRGPGGFPEPLMEADNVSVYSWAEISDWLRTTMGDDLPPGNRDLALADAAVKLACRARAMRQEPLVRRLLEVA
;
A
#
# COMPACT_ATOMS: atom_id res chain seq x y z
N MET A 1 3.71 24.08 -0.38
CA MET A 1 3.85 22.73 0.16
C MET A 1 2.51 22.29 0.71
N THR A 2 2.16 21.02 0.48
CA THR A 2 0.87 20.40 0.82
C THR A 2 1.14 19.26 1.79
N ILE A 3 0.24 19.02 2.74
CA ILE A 3 0.30 17.84 3.62
C ILE A 3 -0.37 16.68 2.89
N TRP A 4 0.34 15.56 2.80
CA TRP A 4 -0.09 14.34 2.14
C TRP A 4 -0.28 13.22 3.16
N ASP A 5 -1.48 12.66 3.22
CA ASP A 5 -1.76 11.48 4.04
C ASP A 5 -1.53 10.19 3.24
N PHE A 6 -0.75 9.27 3.81
CA PHE A 6 -0.59 7.94 3.25
C PHE A 6 -0.11 6.94 4.32
N ARG A 7 -0.22 5.66 3.96
CA ARG A 7 0.25 4.53 4.75
C ARG A 7 1.39 3.84 4.03
N VAL A 8 2.43 3.45 4.77
CA VAL A 8 3.49 2.56 4.32
C VAL A 8 3.44 1.28 5.15
N MET A 9 3.18 0.14 4.52
CA MET A 9 3.28 -1.16 5.19
C MET A 9 4.76 -1.54 5.31
N LEU A 10 5.18 -2.06 6.46
CA LEU A 10 6.56 -2.46 6.72
C LEU A 10 6.75 -3.98 6.59
N ASN A 11 7.96 -4.40 6.27
CA ASN A 11 8.32 -5.82 6.19
C ASN A 11 8.34 -6.54 7.55
N ARG A 12 8.52 -5.79 8.63
CA ARG A 12 8.52 -6.23 10.01
C ARG A 12 8.33 -5.03 10.93
N GLU A 13 8.03 -5.30 12.20
CA GLU A 13 7.88 -4.25 13.19
C GLU A 13 9.28 -3.78 13.61
N PRO A 14 9.55 -2.47 13.65
CA PRO A 14 10.78 -1.96 14.22
C PRO A 14 10.78 -2.18 15.74
N ASP A 15 11.93 -2.47 16.32
CA ASP A 15 12.08 -2.42 17.78
C ASP A 15 12.11 -0.95 18.29
N SER A 16 12.20 -0.76 19.61
CA SER A 16 12.21 0.57 20.22
C SER A 16 13.35 1.46 19.70
N ASP A 17 14.55 0.91 19.58
CA ASP A 17 15.75 1.66 19.20
C ASP A 17 15.75 1.97 17.69
N GLU A 18 15.15 1.11 16.89
CA GLU A 18 14.85 1.34 15.49
C GLU A 18 13.80 2.43 15.31
N TYR A 19 12.73 2.41 16.10
CA TYR A 19 11.69 3.42 16.07
C TYR A 19 12.23 4.80 16.44
N ASP A 20 13.03 4.89 17.51
CA ASP A 20 13.67 6.14 17.92
C ASP A 20 14.55 6.72 16.81
N ARG A 21 15.32 5.86 16.10
CA ARG A 21 16.11 6.29 14.94
C ARG A 21 15.26 6.80 13.78
N LEU A 22 14.06 6.26 13.55
CA LEU A 22 13.14 6.79 12.54
C LEU A 22 12.65 8.18 12.92
N VAL A 23 12.28 8.38 14.19
CA VAL A 23 11.86 9.69 14.71
C VAL A 23 13.00 10.70 14.59
N GLU A 24 14.22 10.34 15.00
CA GLU A 24 15.43 11.18 14.86
C GLU A 24 15.76 11.50 13.39
N ALA A 25 15.41 10.61 12.46
CA ALA A 25 15.56 10.83 11.02
C ALA A 25 14.50 11.79 10.43
N GLY A 26 13.61 12.36 11.25
CA GLY A 26 12.54 13.27 10.84
C GLY A 26 11.29 12.53 10.34
N MET A 27 10.89 11.47 11.05
CA MET A 27 9.62 10.76 10.84
C MET A 27 8.66 10.95 12.03
N ASP A 28 8.75 12.10 12.71
CA ASP A 28 7.87 12.51 13.81
C ASP A 28 6.42 12.79 13.36
N ASP A 29 6.20 12.93 12.06
CA ASP A 29 4.91 13.04 11.38
C ASP A 29 4.32 11.68 10.94
N CYS A 30 4.96 10.56 11.34
CA CYS A 30 4.49 9.21 11.07
C CYS A 30 4.19 8.47 12.38
N VAL A 31 3.05 7.78 12.43
CA VAL A 31 2.63 6.96 13.58
C VAL A 31 2.75 5.48 13.23
N LEU A 32 3.49 4.73 14.05
CA LEU A 32 3.57 3.27 13.94
C LEU A 32 2.25 2.63 14.41
N THR A 33 1.66 1.82 13.54
CA THR A 33 0.57 0.91 13.84
C THR A 33 1.15 -0.51 13.85
N GLY A 34 1.34 -1.07 15.04
CA GLY A 34 1.92 -2.42 15.24
C GLY A 34 0.93 -3.58 15.01
N GLY A 35 1.43 -4.81 15.12
CA GLY A 35 0.62 -6.04 14.99
C GLY A 35 1.15 -7.02 13.94
N SER A 36 0.30 -7.92 13.46
CA SER A 36 0.68 -8.93 12.44
C SER A 36 1.15 -8.32 11.12
N GLN A 37 0.76 -7.06 10.86
CA GLN A 37 1.24 -6.28 9.74
C GLN A 37 1.56 -4.83 10.17
N PRO A 38 2.83 -4.56 10.49
CA PRO A 38 3.26 -3.25 10.96
C PRO A 38 3.21 -2.23 9.84
N SER A 39 2.78 -1.01 10.15
CA SER A 39 2.67 0.07 9.16
C SER A 39 2.89 1.44 9.78
N LEU A 40 3.30 2.39 8.95
CA LEU A 40 3.41 3.81 9.32
C LEU A 40 2.29 4.58 8.62
N MET A 41 1.53 5.36 9.38
CA MET A 41 0.57 6.32 8.84
C MET A 41 1.19 7.71 8.97
N CYS A 42 1.39 8.39 7.84
CA CYS A 42 2.17 9.62 7.77
C CYS A 42 1.32 10.77 7.25
N ASP A 43 1.57 11.96 7.79
CA ASP A 43 1.03 13.25 7.35
C ASP A 43 2.18 14.15 6.90
N ARG A 44 2.74 13.86 5.71
CA ARG A 44 4.02 14.42 5.25
C ARG A 44 3.84 15.68 4.42
N GLU A 45 4.52 16.75 4.80
CA GLU A 45 4.62 17.97 4.00
C GLU A 45 5.63 17.81 2.83
N ALA A 46 5.18 18.05 1.60
CA ALA A 46 6.02 18.01 0.39
C ALA A 46 5.39 18.80 -0.77
N ASP A 47 6.13 18.97 -1.88
CA ASP A 47 5.60 19.60 -3.09
C ASP A 47 4.74 18.64 -3.93
N SER A 48 4.91 17.33 -3.77
CA SER A 48 4.06 16.30 -4.38
C SER A 48 3.92 15.04 -3.51
N LEU A 49 2.90 14.23 -3.76
CA LEU A 49 2.70 12.95 -3.06
C LEU A 49 3.86 11.99 -3.32
N LEU A 50 4.39 11.94 -4.54
CA LEU A 50 5.53 11.09 -4.88
C LEU A 50 6.77 11.48 -4.07
N GLU A 51 7.05 12.77 -3.94
CA GLU A 51 8.17 13.25 -3.11
C GLU A 51 7.98 12.91 -1.64
N ALA A 52 6.75 13.07 -1.12
CA ALA A 52 6.41 12.70 0.25
C ALA A 52 6.66 11.21 0.51
N VAL A 53 6.20 10.33 -0.39
CA VAL A 53 6.41 8.89 -0.29
C VAL A 53 7.90 8.54 -0.41
N VAL A 54 8.62 9.15 -1.36
CA VAL A 54 10.07 8.92 -1.55
C VAL A 54 10.85 9.33 -0.30
N SER A 55 10.53 10.47 0.33
CA SER A 55 11.23 10.91 1.55
C SER A 55 11.04 9.91 2.69
N VAL A 56 9.80 9.46 2.92
CA VAL A 56 9.49 8.47 3.96
C VAL A 56 10.20 7.14 3.68
N LEU A 57 10.14 6.62 2.45
CA LEU A 57 10.82 5.37 2.09
C LEU A 57 12.35 5.47 2.21
N ALA A 58 12.93 6.64 1.93
CA ALA A 58 14.36 6.88 2.10
C ALA A 58 14.78 6.90 3.57
N GLN A 59 13.97 7.53 4.44
CA GLN A 59 14.19 7.54 5.89
C GLN A 59 14.07 6.14 6.49
N ILE A 60 13.06 5.36 6.11
CA ILE A 60 12.90 3.94 6.52
C ILE A 60 14.16 3.12 6.22
N ARG A 61 14.77 3.34 5.05
CA ARG A 61 15.96 2.59 4.60
C ARG A 61 17.23 2.90 5.39
N GLN A 62 17.25 3.94 6.22
CA GLN A 62 18.38 4.21 7.11
C GLN A 62 18.48 3.16 8.22
N VAL A 63 17.36 2.48 8.54
CA VAL A 63 17.34 1.34 9.45
C VAL A 63 17.64 0.06 8.69
N ASN A 64 18.75 -0.59 9.04
CA ASN A 64 19.18 -1.83 8.39
C ASN A 64 18.12 -2.94 8.52
N GLY A 65 17.74 -3.52 7.39
CA GLY A 65 16.77 -4.61 7.35
C GLY A 65 15.30 -4.18 7.49
N LEU A 66 15.02 -2.87 7.46
CA LEU A 66 13.68 -2.32 7.39
C LEU A 66 13.39 -1.77 5.99
N TRP A 67 12.20 -2.03 5.45
CA TRP A 67 11.74 -1.46 4.18
C TRP A 67 10.22 -1.49 4.07
N GLY A 68 9.67 -0.57 3.27
CA GLY A 68 8.26 -0.59 2.88
C GLY A 68 7.94 -1.74 1.92
N VAL A 69 6.79 -2.40 2.11
CA VAL A 69 6.28 -3.48 1.25
C VAL A 69 5.11 -3.06 0.36
N SER A 70 4.38 -2.02 0.76
CA SER A 70 3.35 -1.36 -0.04
C SER A 70 3.12 0.07 0.46
N VAL A 71 2.50 0.89 -0.38
CA VAL A 71 2.06 2.24 -0.04
C VAL A 71 0.60 2.37 -0.41
N GLY A 72 -0.21 2.99 0.43
CA GLY A 72 -1.65 3.10 0.20
C GLY A 72 -2.24 4.31 0.91
N HIS A 73 -3.52 4.56 0.71
CA HIS A 73 -4.23 5.43 1.64
C HIS A 73 -4.48 4.61 2.91
N GLY A 74 -4.72 5.29 4.03
CA GLY A 74 -5.35 4.67 5.20
C GLY A 74 -6.80 4.24 4.94
N ASP A 75 -7.13 3.78 3.73
CA ASP A 75 -8.46 3.48 3.23
C ASP A 75 -8.85 2.00 3.38
N ALA A 76 -8.35 1.42 4.47
CA ALA A 76 -8.66 0.07 4.91
C ALA A 76 -10.17 -0.15 5.01
N VAL A 77 -10.69 -1.11 4.24
CA VAL A 77 -12.11 -1.45 4.18
C VAL A 77 -12.33 -2.95 4.32
N THR A 78 -13.40 -3.36 4.99
CA THR A 78 -13.92 -4.72 4.80
C THR A 78 -14.58 -4.82 3.42
N LEU A 79 -14.82 -6.04 2.92
CA LEU A 79 -15.64 -6.21 1.71
C LEU A 79 -17.07 -5.64 1.86
N GLY A 80 -17.58 -5.55 3.10
CA GLY A 80 -18.87 -4.91 3.38
C GLY A 80 -18.80 -3.39 3.23
N ASP A 81 -17.75 -2.76 3.73
CA ASP A 81 -17.48 -1.34 3.54
C ASP A 81 -17.24 -1.01 2.06
N ALA A 82 -16.44 -1.82 1.37
CA ALA A 82 -16.16 -1.67 -0.05
C ALA A 82 -17.45 -1.75 -0.89
N ALA A 83 -18.34 -2.70 -0.58
CA ALA A 83 -19.65 -2.82 -1.22
C ALA A 83 -20.50 -1.55 -1.01
N ARG A 84 -20.53 -1.02 0.22
CA ARG A 84 -21.22 0.23 0.52
C ARG A 84 -20.63 1.42 -0.23
N ARG A 85 -19.30 1.55 -0.26
CA ARG A 85 -18.59 2.61 -1.00
C ARG A 85 -18.84 2.54 -2.51
N HIS A 86 -18.89 1.33 -3.06
CA HIS A 86 -19.23 1.11 -4.46
C HIS A 86 -20.69 1.48 -4.79
N GLY A 87 -21.64 1.25 -3.88
CA GLY A 87 -23.07 1.55 -4.06
C GLY A 87 -23.83 0.58 -5.00
N GLY A 88 -23.17 0.05 -6.02
CA GLY A 88 -23.73 -0.93 -6.98
C GLY A 88 -23.39 -2.42 -6.74
N ARG A 89 -22.47 -2.76 -5.82
CA ARG A 89 -22.05 -4.16 -5.55
C ARG A 89 -22.42 -4.58 -4.14
N THR A 90 -22.60 -5.88 -3.94
CA THR A 90 -22.85 -6.48 -2.63
C THR A 90 -21.58 -7.09 -2.04
N GLN A 91 -21.53 -7.21 -0.71
CA GLN A 91 -20.42 -7.91 -0.02
C GLN A 91 -20.24 -9.34 -0.54
N ALA A 92 -21.36 -10.05 -0.79
CA ALA A 92 -21.32 -11.40 -1.34
C ALA A 92 -20.70 -11.43 -2.75
N SER A 93 -21.01 -10.45 -3.61
CA SER A 93 -20.39 -10.32 -4.92
C SER A 93 -18.88 -10.10 -4.80
N LEU A 94 -18.43 -9.21 -3.92
CA LEU A 94 -16.99 -8.95 -3.76
C LEU A 94 -16.26 -10.16 -3.17
N ARG A 95 -16.88 -10.91 -2.24
CA ARG A 95 -16.32 -12.15 -1.70
C ARG A 95 -16.12 -13.21 -2.78
N GLN A 96 -17.04 -13.34 -3.73
CA GLN A 96 -16.90 -14.28 -4.85
C GLN A 96 -15.73 -13.90 -5.78
N LEU A 97 -15.47 -12.60 -5.96
CA LEU A 97 -14.32 -12.12 -6.74
C LEU A 97 -13.00 -12.38 -5.99
N ALA A 98 -12.96 -12.02 -4.69
CA ALA A 98 -11.80 -12.24 -3.83
C ALA A 98 -11.39 -13.72 -3.71
N SER A 99 -12.37 -14.62 -3.63
CA SER A 99 -12.13 -16.07 -3.55
C SER A 99 -11.90 -16.74 -4.92
N GLY A 100 -11.92 -15.98 -6.02
CA GLY A 100 -11.78 -16.53 -7.37
C GLY A 100 -12.96 -17.39 -7.84
N GLN A 101 -14.06 -17.45 -7.09
CA GLN A 101 -15.28 -18.14 -7.51
C GLN A 101 -15.94 -17.47 -8.72
N ARG A 102 -15.63 -16.19 -8.97
CA ARG A 102 -16.15 -15.41 -10.09
C ARG A 102 -15.10 -14.44 -10.63
N GLY A 103 -15.27 -14.04 -11.89
CA GLY A 103 -14.42 -13.05 -12.55
C GLY A 103 -13.12 -13.66 -13.08
N PRO A 104 -12.24 -12.83 -13.64
CA PRO A 104 -11.00 -13.27 -14.28
C PRO A 104 -9.87 -13.62 -13.30
N GLY A 105 -10.11 -13.51 -11.98
CA GLY A 105 -9.08 -13.62 -10.94
C GLY A 105 -8.24 -12.35 -10.80
N GLY A 106 -7.24 -12.38 -9.92
CA GLY A 106 -6.36 -11.23 -9.66
C GLY A 106 -7.00 -10.13 -8.82
N PHE A 107 -8.08 -10.43 -8.10
CA PHE A 107 -8.64 -9.50 -7.12
C PHE A 107 -7.56 -9.15 -6.07
N PRO A 108 -7.49 -7.89 -5.60
CA PRO A 108 -6.47 -7.47 -4.64
C PRO A 108 -6.41 -8.37 -3.40
N GLU A 109 -5.19 -8.69 -2.97
CA GLU A 109 -4.97 -9.42 -1.74
C GLU A 109 -5.36 -8.55 -0.53
N PRO A 110 -5.87 -9.14 0.55
CA PRO A 110 -6.18 -8.38 1.75
C PRO A 110 -4.89 -7.75 2.31
N LEU A 111 -5.03 -6.51 2.80
CA LEU A 111 -4.03 -5.91 3.69
C LEU A 111 -3.95 -6.80 4.92
N MET A 112 -5.04 -6.97 5.67
CA MET A 112 -5.05 -7.82 6.87
C MET A 112 -6.02 -8.97 6.71
N GLU A 113 -5.62 -10.16 7.15
CA GLU A 113 -6.50 -11.32 7.26
C GLU A 113 -6.49 -11.85 8.69
N ALA A 114 -7.68 -11.91 9.30
CA ALA A 114 -7.94 -12.51 10.60
C ALA A 114 -9.11 -13.50 10.48
N ASP A 115 -9.29 -14.37 11.48
CA ASP A 115 -10.18 -15.55 11.44
C ASP A 115 -11.57 -15.34 10.82
N ASN A 116 -12.15 -14.14 10.93
CA ASN A 116 -13.46 -13.82 10.34
C ASN A 116 -13.53 -12.47 9.60
N VAL A 117 -12.41 -11.75 9.48
CA VAL A 117 -12.38 -10.42 8.87
C VAL A 117 -11.14 -10.27 8.00
N SER A 118 -11.37 -9.98 6.73
CA SER A 118 -10.32 -9.55 5.81
C SER A 118 -10.52 -8.07 5.50
N VAL A 119 -9.45 -7.31 5.62
CA VAL A 119 -9.38 -5.86 5.37
C VAL A 119 -8.53 -5.64 4.13
N TYR A 120 -9.00 -4.80 3.23
CA TYR A 120 -8.40 -4.54 1.92
C TYR A 120 -8.13 -3.05 1.76
N SER A 121 -7.27 -2.68 0.81
CA SER A 121 -7.20 -1.29 0.35
C SER A 121 -8.39 -1.01 -0.57
N TRP A 122 -9.16 0.04 -0.25
CA TRP A 122 -10.22 0.47 -1.16
C TRP A 122 -9.67 0.97 -2.50
N ALA A 123 -8.53 1.67 -2.49
CA ALA A 123 -7.87 2.13 -3.70
C ALA A 123 -7.56 0.97 -4.66
N GLU A 124 -6.99 -0.13 -4.15
CA GLU A 124 -6.71 -1.31 -4.98
C GLU A 124 -7.99 -1.99 -5.48
N ILE A 125 -8.99 -2.17 -4.59
CA ILE A 125 -10.28 -2.77 -4.99
C ILE A 125 -10.94 -1.93 -6.07
N SER A 126 -11.05 -0.62 -5.86
CA SER A 126 -11.72 0.28 -6.80
C SER A 126 -10.99 0.38 -8.13
N ASP A 127 -9.66 0.40 -8.13
CA ASP A 127 -8.89 0.38 -9.37
C ASP A 127 -9.04 -0.93 -10.13
N TRP A 128 -8.99 -2.07 -9.45
CA TRP A 128 -9.21 -3.38 -10.07
C TRP A 128 -10.63 -3.52 -10.62
N LEU A 129 -11.66 -3.13 -9.86
CA LEU A 129 -13.05 -3.14 -10.30
C LEU A 129 -13.25 -2.25 -11.55
N ARG A 130 -12.64 -1.05 -11.56
CA ARG A 130 -12.70 -0.14 -12.70
C ARG A 130 -11.99 -0.69 -13.94
N THR A 131 -10.76 -1.18 -13.79
CA THR A 131 -9.89 -1.58 -14.92
C THR A 131 -10.20 -2.97 -15.45
N THR A 132 -10.56 -3.90 -14.57
CA THR A 132 -10.75 -5.32 -14.89
C THR A 132 -12.22 -5.66 -15.08
N MET A 133 -13.13 -5.08 -14.27
CA MET A 133 -14.56 -5.36 -14.36
C MET A 133 -15.33 -4.30 -15.15
N GLY A 134 -14.73 -3.14 -15.44
CA GLY A 134 -15.38 -2.05 -16.16
C GLY A 134 -16.39 -1.28 -15.30
N ASP A 135 -16.26 -1.34 -13.98
CA ASP A 135 -17.17 -0.63 -13.06
C ASP A 135 -16.95 0.90 -13.13
N ASP A 136 -18.04 1.67 -13.04
CA ASP A 136 -18.00 3.14 -13.02
C ASP A 136 -17.63 3.65 -11.62
N LEU A 137 -16.33 3.66 -11.34
CA LEU A 137 -15.73 4.19 -10.12
C LEU A 137 -14.77 5.32 -10.47
N PRO A 138 -14.69 6.37 -9.63
CA PRO A 138 -13.71 7.42 -9.83
C PRO A 138 -12.29 6.82 -9.79
N PRO A 139 -11.37 7.29 -10.64
CA PRO A 139 -9.99 6.84 -10.60
C PRO A 139 -9.37 7.19 -9.25
N GLY A 140 -8.58 6.26 -8.69
CA GLY A 140 -7.77 6.51 -7.50
C GLY A 140 -6.67 7.55 -7.75
N ASN A 141 -5.94 7.92 -6.69
CA ASN A 141 -4.79 8.80 -6.81
C ASN A 141 -3.68 8.10 -7.62
N ARG A 142 -3.39 8.63 -8.82
CA ARG A 142 -2.43 8.03 -9.76
C ARG A 142 -1.02 8.01 -9.22
N ASP A 143 -0.62 9.04 -8.47
CA ASP A 143 0.70 9.15 -7.89
C ASP A 143 0.92 8.06 -6.83
N LEU A 144 -0.10 7.82 -6.02
CA LEU A 144 -0.05 6.76 -5.02
C LEU A 144 -0.02 5.36 -5.66
N ALA A 145 -0.85 5.14 -6.67
CA ALA A 145 -0.87 3.87 -7.40
C ALA A 145 0.50 3.59 -8.06
N LEU A 146 1.14 4.62 -8.61
CA LEU A 146 2.50 4.53 -9.16
C LEU A 146 3.53 4.22 -8.07
N ALA A 147 3.46 4.91 -6.93
CA ALA A 147 4.35 4.69 -5.80
C ALA A 147 4.26 3.25 -5.26
N ASP A 148 3.03 2.76 -5.05
CA ASP A 148 2.79 1.41 -4.59
C ASP A 148 3.30 0.36 -5.58
N ALA A 149 3.03 0.54 -6.88
CA ALA A 149 3.52 -0.34 -7.93
C ALA A 149 5.07 -0.39 -7.93
N ALA A 150 5.74 0.74 -7.75
CA ALA A 150 7.18 0.82 -7.65
C ALA A 150 7.73 0.09 -6.41
N VAL A 151 7.09 0.25 -5.25
CA VAL A 151 7.46 -0.46 -4.00
C VAL A 151 7.28 -1.96 -4.15
N LYS A 152 6.13 -2.43 -4.66
CA LYS A 152 5.87 -3.86 -4.90
C LYS A 152 6.83 -4.46 -5.91
N LEU A 153 7.19 -3.72 -6.98
CA LEU A 153 8.22 -4.14 -7.93
C LEU A 153 9.58 -4.31 -7.23
N ALA A 154 9.99 -3.35 -6.40
CA ALA A 154 11.22 -3.43 -5.62
C ALA A 154 11.23 -4.63 -4.66
N CYS A 155 10.09 -4.94 -4.02
CA CYS A 155 9.94 -6.11 -3.15
C CYS A 155 10.07 -7.42 -3.93
N ARG A 156 9.43 -7.54 -5.10
CA ARG A 156 9.59 -8.71 -5.98
C ARG A 156 11.03 -8.86 -6.47
N ALA A 157 11.67 -7.75 -6.86
CA ALA A 157 13.07 -7.74 -7.27
C ALA A 157 13.98 -8.27 -6.15
N ARG A 158 13.76 -7.83 -4.91
CA ARG A 158 14.48 -8.32 -3.72
C ARG A 158 14.26 -9.80 -3.47
N ALA A 159 13.01 -10.27 -3.52
CA ALA A 159 12.68 -11.68 -3.32
C ALA A 159 13.38 -12.59 -4.35
N MET A 160 13.53 -12.11 -5.58
CA MET A 160 14.22 -12.82 -6.66
C MET A 160 15.75 -12.60 -6.69
N ARG A 161 16.28 -11.71 -5.83
CA ARG A 161 17.68 -11.22 -5.88
C ARG A 161 18.07 -10.64 -7.24
N GLN A 162 17.18 -9.85 -7.84
CA GLN A 162 17.30 -9.24 -9.16
C GLN A 162 17.28 -7.70 -9.13
N GLU A 163 17.52 -7.07 -7.97
CA GLU A 163 17.48 -5.60 -7.83
C GLU A 163 18.36 -4.85 -8.85
N PRO A 164 19.59 -5.28 -9.16
CA PRO A 164 20.41 -4.59 -10.16
C PRO A 164 19.80 -4.62 -11.57
N LEU A 165 19.19 -5.75 -11.96
CA LEU A 165 18.57 -5.90 -13.28
C LEU A 165 17.29 -5.08 -13.39
N VAL A 166 16.45 -5.10 -12.35
CA VAL A 166 15.22 -4.31 -12.33
C VAL A 166 15.51 -2.81 -12.35
N ARG A 167 16.54 -2.36 -11.61
CA ARG A 167 16.99 -0.96 -11.69
C ARG A 167 17.38 -0.57 -13.11
N ARG A 168 18.19 -1.41 -13.77
CA ARG A 168 18.61 -1.18 -15.15
C ARG A 168 17.44 -1.18 -16.13
N LEU A 169 16.42 -2.02 -15.89
CA LEU A 169 15.19 -2.04 -16.70
C LEU A 169 14.41 -0.74 -16.58
N LEU A 170 14.29 -0.17 -15.36
CA LEU A 170 13.62 1.12 -15.13
C LEU A 170 14.35 2.30 -15.78
N GLU A 171 15.67 2.22 -15.98
CA GLU A 171 16.46 3.27 -16.63
C GLU A 171 16.30 3.31 -18.16
N VAL A 172 15.81 2.23 -18.78
CA VAL A 172 15.75 2.07 -20.25
C VAL A 172 14.35 1.88 -20.84
N ALA A 173 13.34 1.67 -20.00
CA ALA A 173 11.94 1.52 -20.39
C ALA A 173 11.29 2.88 -20.69
#